data_AF-A0A3N5YPG1-F1
#
_entry.id   AF-A0A3N5YPG1-F1
#
_cell.length_a   1.000
_cell.length_b   1.000
_cell.length_c   1.000
_cell.angle_alpha   90.00
_cell.angle_beta   90.00
_cell.angle_gamma   90.00
#
_symmetry.space_group_name_H-M   'P 1'
#
loop_
_entity.id
_entity.type
_entity.pdbx_description
1 polymer ?
#
loop_
_entity_poly.entity_id
_entity_poly.type
_entity_poly.pdbx_seq_one_letter_code
_entity_poly.pdbx_strand_id
1 'polypeptide(L)'
;DSDPAFRKELAFPISVSKEAAAVDTLIRLAREDESPEVRRQALFWVGQKAGARAAEAITGAIEHDPDTEVKKRAVFALSQMPKEEGVPRLIEVARTNRNAEVRKQAVFWLGQSNDPRALKFFEEILKK
;
A
#
# COMPACT_ATOMS: atom_id res chain seq x y z
N ASP A 1 6.93 17.66 15.42
CA ASP A 1 5.66 18.05 16.03
C ASP A 1 5.08 16.86 16.77
N SER A 2 4.65 17.02 18.02
CA SER A 2 4.13 15.93 18.84
C SER A 2 2.67 15.57 18.50
N ASP A 3 1.92 16.45 17.84
CA ASP A 3 0.52 16.19 17.46
C ASP A 3 0.44 15.31 16.20
N PRO A 4 -0.03 14.05 16.32
CA PRO A 4 -0.19 13.18 15.17
C PRO A 4 -1.26 13.68 14.19
N ALA A 5 -2.28 14.42 14.66
CA ALA A 5 -3.29 14.98 13.77
C ALA A 5 -2.65 16.03 12.85
N PHE A 6 -1.86 16.95 13.41
CA PHE A 6 -1.11 17.90 12.61
C PHE A 6 -0.12 17.21 11.66
N ARG A 7 0.67 16.22 12.12
CA ARG A 7 1.58 15.48 11.24
C ARG A 7 0.87 14.78 10.08
N LYS A 8 -0.32 14.23 10.32
CA LYS A 8 -1.16 13.60 9.29
C LYS A 8 -1.58 14.63 8.23
N GLU A 9 -1.98 15.83 8.64
CA GLU A 9 -2.35 16.92 7.71
C GLU A 9 -1.17 17.34 6.82
N LEU A 10 0.08 17.24 7.30
CA LEU A 10 1.26 17.56 6.51
C LEU A 10 1.51 16.60 5.33
N ALA A 11 0.94 15.39 5.36
CA ALA A 11 1.17 14.42 4.28
C ALA A 11 0.64 14.91 2.92
N PHE A 12 -0.48 15.65 2.89
CA PHE A 12 -1.01 16.21 1.64
C PHE A 12 -0.13 17.33 1.03
N PRO A 13 0.24 18.41 1.74
CA PRO A 13 1.09 19.44 1.16
C PRO A 13 2.46 18.88 0.72
N ILE A 14 3.00 17.87 1.42
CA ILE A 14 4.20 17.16 0.96
C ILE A 14 3.90 16.42 -0.35
N SER A 15 2.74 15.75 -0.48
CA SER A 15 2.40 15.01 -1.69
C SER A 15 2.23 15.88 -2.93
N VAL A 16 1.82 17.14 -2.80
CA VAL A 16 1.72 18.05 -3.97
C VAL A 16 2.99 18.84 -4.25
N SER A 17 4.00 18.74 -3.39
CA SER A 17 5.30 19.37 -3.60
C SER A 17 6.02 18.80 -4.83
N LYS A 18 6.70 19.68 -5.57
CA LYS A 18 7.54 19.34 -6.74
C LYS A 18 8.99 19.05 -6.36
N GLU A 19 9.36 19.28 -5.11
CA GLU A 19 10.71 19.00 -4.61
C GLU A 19 11.01 17.50 -4.70
N ALA A 20 12.20 17.15 -5.19
CA ALA A 20 12.61 15.76 -5.32
C ALA A 20 12.57 15.01 -3.97
N ALA A 21 12.86 15.71 -2.87
CA ALA A 21 12.85 15.16 -1.51
C ALA A 21 11.44 14.90 -0.93
N ALA A 22 10.37 15.33 -1.61
CA ALA A 22 9.02 15.18 -1.10
C ALA A 22 8.59 13.71 -1.01
N VAL A 23 8.94 12.91 -2.03
CA VAL A 23 8.67 11.46 -2.05
C VAL A 23 9.39 10.76 -0.91
N ASP A 24 10.65 11.11 -0.67
CA ASP A 24 11.47 10.52 0.40
C ASP A 24 10.90 10.84 1.77
N THR A 25 10.39 12.06 1.93
CA THR A 25 9.71 12.49 3.16
C THR A 25 8.43 11.69 3.40
N LEU A 26 7.61 11.46 2.36
CA LEU A 26 6.40 10.63 2.48
C LEU A 26 6.74 9.17 2.80
N ILE A 27 7.76 8.60 2.15
CA ILE A 27 8.20 7.23 2.42
C ILE A 27 8.69 7.11 3.87
N ARG A 28 9.43 8.10 4.38
CA ARG A 28 9.85 8.13 5.77
C ARG A 28 8.66 8.18 6.73
N LEU A 29 7.68 9.06 6.48
CA LEU A 29 6.45 9.11 7.28
C LEU A 29 5.68 7.77 7.24
N ALA A 30 5.60 7.13 6.09
CA ALA A 30 4.92 5.83 5.93
C ALA A 30 5.60 4.69 6.70
N ARG A 31 6.91 4.78 6.96
CA ARG A 31 7.71 3.74 7.62
C ARG A 31 7.92 3.97 9.11
N GLU A 32 8.13 5.22 9.50
CA GLU A 32 8.74 5.56 10.79
C GLU A 32 7.82 6.34 11.73
N ASP A 33 6.72 6.92 11.24
CA ASP A 33 5.84 7.69 12.15
C ASP A 33 5.23 6.77 13.21
N GLU A 34 5.28 7.19 14.47
CA GLU A 34 4.75 6.44 15.60
C GLU A 34 3.23 6.22 15.47
N SER A 35 2.52 7.16 14.85
CA SER A 35 1.07 7.10 14.68
C SER A 35 0.69 6.26 13.46
N PRO A 36 -0.10 5.17 13.63
CA PRO A 36 -0.61 4.39 12.50
C PRO A 36 -1.48 5.25 11.56
N GLU A 37 -2.18 6.27 12.09
CA GLU A 37 -2.98 7.19 11.27
C GLU A 37 -2.10 7.97 10.28
N VAL A 38 -0.95 8.46 10.74
CA VAL A 38 0.00 9.19 9.91
C VAL A 38 0.61 8.26 8.87
N ARG A 39 1.03 7.05 9.28
CA ARG A 39 1.57 6.04 8.34
C ARG A 39 0.55 5.68 7.25
N ARG A 40 -0.73 5.48 7.62
CA ARG A 40 -1.83 5.24 6.66
C ARG A 40 -1.99 6.39 5.67
N GLN A 41 -1.99 7.63 6.15
CA GLN A 41 -2.13 8.81 5.28
C GLN A 41 -0.94 8.97 4.34
N ALA A 42 0.28 8.73 4.85
CA ALA A 42 1.49 8.76 4.04
C ALA A 42 1.45 7.68 2.96
N LEU A 43 1.08 6.44 3.28
CA LEU A 43 0.93 5.34 2.31
C LEU A 43 -0.08 5.64 1.21
N PHE A 44 -1.20 6.28 1.55
CA PHE A 44 -2.16 6.73 0.54
C PHE A 44 -1.47 7.62 -0.51
N TRP A 45 -0.73 8.63 -0.06
CA TRP A 45 -0.03 9.55 -0.95
C TRP A 45 1.18 8.90 -1.65
N VAL A 46 1.91 8.00 -1.00
CA VAL A 46 2.96 7.20 -1.64
C VAL A 46 2.37 6.38 -2.79
N GLY A 47 1.19 5.78 -2.65
CA GLY A 47 0.51 5.08 -3.75
C GLY A 47 0.14 5.95 -4.94
N GLN A 48 -0.08 7.26 -4.72
CA GLN A 48 -0.30 8.22 -5.80
C GLN A 48 1.02 8.67 -6.46
N LYS A 49 2.16 8.41 -5.82
CA LYS A 49 3.49 8.63 -6.40
C LYS A 49 3.87 7.36 -7.16
N ALA A 50 3.83 7.42 -8.49
CA ALA A 50 4.26 6.30 -9.32
C ALA A 50 5.76 5.98 -9.14
N GLY A 51 6.15 4.75 -9.47
CA GLY A 51 7.55 4.33 -9.57
C GLY A 51 8.04 3.34 -8.51
N ALA A 52 9.22 2.79 -8.75
CA ALA A 52 9.78 1.67 -7.97
C ALA A 52 9.88 1.95 -6.46
N ARG A 53 10.30 3.16 -6.06
CA ARG A 53 10.47 3.53 -4.64
C ARG A 53 9.15 3.51 -3.88
N ALA A 54 8.06 3.94 -4.51
CA ALA A 54 6.73 3.88 -3.91
C ALA A 54 6.27 2.43 -3.77
N ALA A 55 6.47 1.62 -4.82
CA ALA A 55 6.13 0.19 -4.78
C ALA A 55 6.86 -0.55 -3.65
N GLU A 56 8.16 -0.30 -3.47
CA GLU A 56 8.97 -0.87 -2.39
C GLU A 56 8.50 -0.41 -1.01
N ALA A 57 8.18 0.88 -0.83
CA ALA A 57 7.66 1.40 0.42
C ALA A 57 6.31 0.75 0.79
N ILE A 58 5.42 0.57 -0.19
CA ILE A 58 4.12 -0.07 0.01
C ILE A 58 4.28 -1.56 0.36
N THR A 59 5.10 -2.31 -0.40
CA THR A 59 5.36 -3.73 -0.10
C THR A 59 5.98 -3.90 1.28
N GLY A 60 6.96 -3.06 1.65
CA GLY A 60 7.56 -3.10 2.98
C GLY A 60 6.54 -2.87 4.11
N ALA A 61 5.58 -1.96 3.93
CA ALA A 61 4.52 -1.74 4.91
C ALA A 61 3.59 -2.95 5.06
N ILE A 62 3.24 -3.63 3.94
CA ILE A 62 2.41 -4.85 3.96
C ILE A 62 3.08 -5.96 4.78
N GLU A 63 4.38 -6.11 4.62
CA GLU A 63 5.16 -7.17 5.27
C GLU A 63 5.45 -6.86 6.73
N HIS A 64 5.84 -5.62 7.04
CA HIS A 64 6.53 -5.32 8.31
C HIS A 64 5.80 -4.37 9.25
N ASP A 65 4.77 -3.64 8.80
CA ASP A 65 4.08 -2.71 9.72
C ASP A 65 3.45 -3.48 10.91
N PRO A 66 3.55 -2.99 12.15
CA PRO A 66 2.92 -3.68 13.28
C PRO A 66 1.38 -3.62 13.24
N ASP A 67 0.81 -2.61 12.57
CA ASP A 67 -0.62 -2.35 12.56
C ASP A 67 -1.30 -2.96 11.32
N THR A 68 -2.34 -3.77 11.53
CA THR A 68 -3.04 -4.47 10.44
C THR A 68 -3.82 -3.52 9.53
N GLU A 69 -4.33 -2.40 10.06
CA GLU A 69 -5.05 -1.41 9.24
C GLU A 69 -4.08 -0.61 8.37
N VAL A 70 -2.84 -0.38 8.85
CA VAL A 70 -1.76 0.15 8.01
C VAL A 70 -1.42 -0.83 6.88
N LYS A 71 -1.28 -2.13 7.17
CA LYS A 71 -1.07 -3.16 6.13
C LYS A 71 -2.20 -3.16 5.09
N LYS A 72 -3.46 -3.13 5.52
CA LYS A 72 -4.62 -3.06 4.60
C LYS A 72 -4.60 -1.80 3.74
N ARG A 73 -4.22 -0.66 4.31
CA ARG A 73 -4.04 0.60 3.56
C ARG A 73 -2.93 0.48 2.51
N ALA A 74 -1.84 -0.20 2.83
CA ALA A 74 -0.78 -0.47 1.85
C ALA A 74 -1.26 -1.41 0.73
N VAL A 75 -2.07 -2.44 1.05
CA VAL A 75 -2.71 -3.27 0.01
C VAL A 75 -3.64 -2.44 -0.89
N PHE A 76 -4.41 -1.50 -0.32
CA PHE A 76 -5.17 -0.56 -1.12
C PHE A 76 -4.27 0.31 -2.02
N ALA A 77 -3.14 0.80 -1.51
CA ALA A 77 -2.20 1.56 -2.32
C ALA A 77 -1.68 0.75 -3.54
N LEU A 78 -1.42 -0.55 -3.40
CA LEU A 78 -1.09 -1.42 -4.54
C LEU A 78 -2.22 -1.48 -5.58
N SER A 79 -3.49 -1.44 -5.16
CA SER A 79 -4.62 -1.46 -6.10
C SER A 79 -4.78 -0.17 -6.89
N GLN A 80 -4.19 0.92 -6.42
CA GLN A 80 -4.18 2.23 -7.10
C GLN A 80 -3.00 2.38 -8.06
N MET A 81 -2.03 1.48 -8.03
CA MET A 81 -0.90 1.47 -8.97
C MET A 81 -1.34 1.07 -10.39
N PRO A 82 -0.54 1.37 -11.43
CA PRO A 82 -0.77 0.82 -12.77
C PRO A 82 -0.95 -0.69 -12.72
N LYS A 83 -1.93 -1.22 -13.49
CA LYS A 83 -2.32 -2.64 -13.43
C LYS A 83 -1.14 -3.60 -13.58
N GLU A 84 -0.20 -3.27 -14.47
CA GLU A 84 1.00 -4.08 -14.73
C GLU A 84 1.94 -4.20 -13.53
N GLU A 85 1.89 -3.25 -12.58
CA GLU A 85 2.68 -3.29 -11.35
C GLU A 85 1.85 -3.76 -10.16
N GLY A 86 0.61 -3.26 -10.03
CA GLY A 86 -0.25 -3.51 -8.87
C GLY A 86 -0.80 -4.93 -8.83
N VAL A 87 -1.30 -5.46 -9.95
CA VAL A 87 -1.97 -6.79 -9.99
C VAL A 87 -1.00 -7.92 -9.63
N PRO A 88 0.22 -8.01 -10.18
CA PRO A 88 1.19 -9.03 -9.78
C PRO A 88 1.51 -8.99 -8.28
N ARG A 89 1.69 -7.80 -7.71
CA ARG A 89 1.97 -7.63 -6.27
C ARG A 89 0.78 -8.02 -5.39
N LEU A 90 -0.45 -7.68 -5.81
CA LEU A 90 -1.65 -8.11 -5.10
C LEU A 90 -1.80 -9.64 -5.10
N ILE A 91 -1.49 -10.31 -6.21
CA ILE A 91 -1.47 -11.78 -6.29
C ILE A 91 -0.43 -12.36 -5.34
N GLU A 92 0.76 -11.79 -5.30
CA GLU A 92 1.81 -12.20 -4.36
C GLU A 92 1.34 -12.08 -2.90
N VAL A 93 0.80 -10.91 -2.52
CA VAL A 93 0.26 -10.68 -1.16
C VAL A 93 -0.83 -11.71 -0.83
N ALA A 94 -1.76 -11.97 -1.75
CA ALA A 94 -2.82 -12.94 -1.56
C ALA A 94 -2.31 -14.38 -1.38
N ARG A 95 -1.13 -14.72 -1.92
CA ARG A 95 -0.51 -16.05 -1.78
C ARG A 95 0.35 -16.20 -0.53
N THR A 96 1.14 -15.18 -0.19
CA THR A 96 2.28 -15.33 0.73
C THR A 96 2.08 -14.65 2.08
N ASN A 97 1.19 -13.66 2.19
CA ASN A 97 1.10 -12.88 3.42
C ASN A 97 0.59 -13.74 4.59
N ARG A 98 1.31 -13.66 5.73
CA ARG A 98 1.00 -14.44 6.93
C ARG A 98 -0.32 -14.01 7.58
N ASN A 99 -0.70 -12.74 7.46
CA ASN A 99 -1.92 -12.20 8.02
C ASN A 99 -3.12 -12.49 7.09
N ALA A 100 -4.09 -13.26 7.58
CA ALA A 100 -5.26 -13.67 6.80
C ALA A 100 -6.13 -12.49 6.34
N GLU A 101 -6.26 -11.45 7.17
CA GLU A 101 -7.05 -10.25 6.83
C GLU A 101 -6.39 -9.45 5.70
N VAL A 102 -5.05 -9.42 5.67
CA VAL A 102 -4.29 -8.80 4.58
C VAL A 102 -4.45 -9.59 3.28
N ARG A 103 -4.41 -10.93 3.33
CA ARG A 103 -4.70 -11.77 2.14
C ARG A 103 -6.11 -11.53 1.61
N LYS A 104 -7.12 -11.49 2.48
CA LYS A 104 -8.52 -11.20 2.11
C LYS A 104 -8.64 -9.83 1.45
N GLN A 105 -7.96 -8.82 1.99
CA GLN A 105 -7.94 -7.48 1.40
C GLN A 105 -7.33 -7.48 -0.01
N ALA A 106 -6.26 -8.25 -0.24
CA ALA A 106 -5.66 -8.36 -1.55
C ALA A 106 -6.59 -9.04 -2.56
N VAL A 107 -7.25 -10.13 -2.16
CA VAL A 107 -8.27 -10.81 -2.97
C VAL A 107 -9.44 -9.88 -3.30
N PHE A 108 -9.91 -9.09 -2.35
CA PHE A 108 -10.96 -8.09 -2.58
C PHE A 108 -10.57 -7.12 -3.71
N TRP A 109 -9.37 -6.53 -3.64
CA TRP A 109 -8.91 -5.59 -4.67
C TRP A 109 -8.60 -6.27 -6.01
N LEU A 110 -8.13 -7.52 -6.01
CA LEU A 110 -8.01 -8.32 -7.23
C LEU A 110 -9.37 -8.49 -7.92
N GLY A 111 -10.44 -8.71 -7.15
CA GLY A 111 -11.80 -8.78 -7.69
C GLY A 111 -12.27 -7.47 -8.34
N GLN A 112 -11.76 -6.32 -7.89
CA GLN A 112 -12.06 -5.00 -8.48
C GLN A 112 -11.18 -4.63 -9.68
N SER A 113 -10.11 -5.39 -9.94
CA SER A 113 -9.11 -5.02 -10.95
C SER A 113 -9.58 -5.17 -12.40
N ASN A 114 -10.61 -5.98 -12.65
CA ASN A 114 -11.03 -6.43 -13.99
C ASN A 114 -9.83 -6.93 -14.82
N ASP A 115 -8.90 -7.63 -14.19
CA ASP A 115 -7.68 -8.16 -14.82
C ASP A 115 -7.78 -9.69 -14.97
N PRO A 116 -7.52 -10.26 -16.15
CA PRO A 116 -7.60 -11.70 -16.37
C PRO A 116 -6.63 -12.51 -15.49
N ARG A 117 -5.52 -11.91 -15.03
CA ARG A 117 -4.59 -12.56 -14.08
C ARG A 117 -5.26 -12.83 -12.74
N ALA A 118 -6.15 -11.94 -12.29
CA ALA A 118 -6.91 -12.13 -11.05
C ALA A 118 -7.88 -13.32 -11.18
N LEU A 119 -8.61 -13.42 -12.30
CA LEU A 119 -9.51 -14.56 -12.55
C LEU A 119 -8.74 -15.88 -12.56
N LYS A 120 -7.62 -15.94 -13.30
CA LYS A 120 -6.76 -17.13 -13.35
C LYS A 120 -6.26 -17.51 -11.95
N PHE A 121 -5.87 -16.53 -11.13
CA PHE A 121 -5.46 -16.76 -9.75
C PHE A 121 -6.60 -17.37 -8.91
N PHE A 122 -7.84 -16.87 -9.03
CA PHE A 122 -8.98 -17.42 -8.29
C PHE A 122 -9.28 -18.87 -8.71
N GLU A 123 -9.25 -19.17 -10.00
CA GLU A 123 -9.43 -20.53 -10.50
C GLU A 123 -8.36 -21.50 -9.97
N GLU A 124 -7.10 -21.06 -9.91
CA GLU A 124 -5.99 -21.86 -9.37
C GLU A 124 -6.16 -22.15 -7.88
N ILE A 125 -6.69 -21.20 -7.09
CA ILE A 125 -6.94 -21.38 -5.66
C ILE A 125 -8.12 -22.33 -5.41
N LEU A 126 -9.19 -22.23 -6.20
CA LEU A 126 -10.39 -23.07 -6.02
C LEU A 126 -10.21 -24.52 -6.50
N LYS A 127 -9.23 -24.79 -7.37
CA LYS A 127 -8.89 -26.14 -7.84
C LYS A 127 -8.00 -26.92 -6.88
N LYS A 128 -7.42 -26.26 -5.87
CA LYS A 128 -6.62 -26.88 -4.82
C LYS A 128 -7.48 -27.26 -3.63
#